data_AF-A0A8J8BN01-F1
#
_entry.id   AF-A0A8J8BN01-F1
#
_cell.length_a   1.000
_cell.length_b   1.000
_cell.length_c   1.000
_cell.angle_alpha   90.00
_cell.angle_beta   90.00
_cell.angle_gamma   90.00
#
_symmetry.space_group_name_H-M   'P 1'
#
loop_
_entity.id
_entity.type
_entity.pdbx_description
1 polymer ?
#
loop_
_entity_poly.entity_id
_entity_poly.type
_entity_poly.pdbx_seq_one_letter_code
_entity_poly.pdbx_strand_id
1 'polypeptide(L)'
;MNFIRELFEGNSEQDWIHNKFVKYSKGEFSGPYISIKKAGAFLKISSSADYVNILGMLLVGTFSGSLKVDGAILSKEKIDTYLDTIGLDIVKSGKKKGIFNYKLTYSND
;
A
#
# COMPACT_ATOMS: atom_id res chain seq x y z
N MET A 1 23.90 5.85 -23.37
CA MET A 1 22.83 4.98 -22.81
C MET A 1 21.89 5.83 -21.99
N ASN A 2 20.59 5.80 -22.31
CA ASN A 2 19.56 6.57 -21.62
C ASN A 2 18.93 5.69 -20.53
N PHE A 3 19.32 5.93 -19.27
CA PHE A 3 18.84 5.21 -18.10
C PHE A 3 17.31 5.10 -18.01
N ILE A 4 16.60 6.20 -18.32
CA ILE A 4 15.14 6.25 -18.23
C ILE A 4 14.52 5.33 -19.28
N ARG A 5 15.07 5.33 -20.51
CA ARG A 5 14.57 4.50 -21.61
C ARG A 5 14.67 3.00 -21.29
N GLU A 6 15.82 2.56 -20.78
CA GLU A 6 16.07 1.15 -20.45
C GLU A 6 15.15 0.62 -19.34
N LEU A 7 14.76 1.50 -18.40
CA LEU A 7 13.76 1.21 -17.36
C LEU A 7 12.38 0.91 -17.95
N PHE A 8 11.93 1.73 -18.91
CA PHE A 8 10.64 1.54 -19.57
C PHE A 8 10.62 0.35 -20.55
N GLU A 9 11.78 -0.02 -21.08
CA GLU A 9 11.94 -1.16 -21.99
C GLU A 9 12.09 -2.50 -21.23
N GLY A 10 12.08 -2.49 -19.89
CA GLY A 10 12.17 -3.70 -19.06
C GLY A 10 13.58 -4.24 -18.87
N ASN A 11 14.61 -3.49 -19.27
CA ASN A 11 16.02 -3.85 -19.14
C ASN A 11 16.62 -3.42 -17.78
N SER A 12 15.84 -3.46 -16.70
CA SER A 12 16.20 -2.91 -15.38
C SER A 12 17.34 -3.65 -14.66
N GLU A 13 17.64 -4.88 -15.07
CA GLU A 13 18.57 -5.80 -14.38
C GLU A 13 20.06 -5.45 -14.56
N GLN A 14 20.40 -4.36 -15.26
CA GLN A 14 21.79 -4.00 -15.52
C GLN A 14 22.39 -3.23 -14.32
N ASP A 15 23.57 -3.65 -13.84
CA ASP A 15 24.23 -3.07 -12.66
C ASP A 15 24.43 -1.54 -12.72
N TRP A 16 24.64 -0.98 -13.91
CA TRP A 16 24.82 0.47 -14.07
C TRP A 16 23.51 1.25 -13.86
N ILE A 17 22.33 0.63 -14.05
CA ILE A 17 21.02 1.21 -13.76
C ILE A 17 20.85 1.32 -12.24
N HIS A 18 21.20 0.27 -11.49
CA HIS A 18 21.19 0.30 -10.02
C HIS A 18 22.09 1.41 -9.47
N ASN A 19 23.30 1.56 -10.02
CA ASN A 19 24.24 2.62 -9.63
C ASN A 19 23.71 4.04 -9.93
N LYS A 20 22.93 4.20 -11.02
CA LYS A 20 22.26 5.47 -11.33
C LYS A 20 21.15 5.77 -10.33
N PHE A 21 20.34 4.78 -9.94
CA PHE A 21 19.36 4.93 -8.85
C PHE A 21 20.03 5.39 -7.57
N VAL A 22 21.08 4.70 -7.10
CA VAL A 22 21.81 5.07 -5.88
C VAL A 22 22.35 6.50 -5.95
N LYS A 23 22.85 6.94 -7.11
CA LYS A 23 23.31 8.32 -7.31
C LYS A 23 22.16 9.33 -7.24
N TYR A 24 21.03 9.04 -7.88
CA TYR A 24 19.85 9.90 -7.88
C TYR A 24 19.03 9.82 -6.58
N SER A 25 19.33 8.88 -5.69
CA SER A 25 18.76 8.79 -4.34
C SER A 25 19.58 9.53 -3.28
N LYS A 26 20.72 10.14 -3.65
CA LYS A 26 21.51 10.99 -2.75
C LYS A 26 21.11 12.46 -2.93
N GLY A 27 20.24 12.95 -2.06
CA GLY A 27 19.76 14.32 -2.03
C GLY A 27 18.68 14.53 -0.96
N GLU A 28 18.35 15.79 -0.66
CA GLU A 28 17.11 16.10 0.07
C GLU A 28 15.96 16.11 -0.93
N PHE A 29 15.08 15.11 -0.80
CA PHE A 29 13.87 15.03 -1.61
C PHE A 29 12.74 15.67 -0.82
N SER A 30 12.25 16.83 -1.28
CA SER A 30 10.95 17.34 -0.85
C SER A 30 9.88 16.69 -1.71
N GLY A 31 9.00 15.89 -1.09
CA GLY A 31 7.96 15.18 -1.81
C GLY A 31 7.37 14.01 -1.03
N PRO A 32 6.45 13.26 -1.63
CA PRO A 32 5.87 12.07 -1.03
C PRO A 32 6.97 11.08 -0.64
N TYR A 33 6.95 10.62 0.61
CA TYR A 33 7.97 9.76 1.18
C TYR A 33 7.56 8.29 1.03
N ILE A 34 8.52 7.42 0.70
CA ILE A 34 8.36 5.98 0.82
C ILE A 34 9.65 5.35 1.35
N SER A 35 9.54 4.47 2.33
CA SER A 35 10.65 3.72 2.91
C SER A 35 10.24 2.28 3.14
N ILE A 36 11.12 1.36 2.74
CA ILE A 36 10.95 -0.07 2.92
C ILE A 36 12.06 -0.54 3.85
N LYS A 37 11.69 -1.23 4.94
CA LYS A 37 12.63 -1.81 5.90
C LYS A 37 12.26 -3.26 6.16
N LYS A 38 13.27 -4.12 6.26
CA LYS A 38 13.08 -5.49 6.75
C LYS A 38 12.75 -5.44 8.25
N ALA A 39 11.67 -6.12 8.63
CA ALA A 39 11.19 -6.25 10.00
C ALA A 39 11.04 -7.75 10.33
N GLY A 40 12.16 -8.42 10.62
CA GLY A 40 12.19 -9.86 10.86
C GLY A 40 11.80 -10.66 9.61
N ALA A 41 10.70 -11.42 9.71
CA ALA A 41 10.09 -12.16 8.60
C ALA A 41 9.20 -11.30 7.69
N PHE A 42 9.00 -10.03 8.03
CA PHE A 42 8.09 -9.13 7.31
C PHE A 42 8.85 -7.98 6.63
N LEU A 43 8.24 -7.42 5.59
CA LEU A 43 8.66 -6.14 5.02
C LEU A 43 7.73 -5.05 5.55
N LYS A 44 8.31 -4.02 6.18
CA LYS A 44 7.59 -2.83 6.62
C LYS A 44 7.76 -1.73 5.59
N ILE A 45 6.65 -1.31 4.98
CA ILE A 45 6.58 -0.18 4.06
C ILE A 45 5.96 1.00 4.81
N SER A 46 6.66 2.12 4.89
CA SER A 46 6.17 3.38 5.46
C SER A 46 6.10 4.41 4.34
N SER A 47 4.94 4.99 4.09
CA SER A 47 4.75 5.92 2.97
C SER A 47 3.81 7.07 3.32
N SER A 48 3.88 8.14 2.52
CA SER A 48 2.88 9.21 2.50
C SER A 48 1.52 8.69 2.04
N ALA A 49 0.44 9.36 2.47
CA ALA A 49 -0.95 8.96 2.18
C ALA A 49 -1.23 8.82 0.68
N ASP A 50 -0.57 9.61 -0.16
CA ASP A 50 -0.74 9.59 -1.62
C ASP A 50 -0.35 8.23 -2.25
N TYR A 51 0.53 7.47 -1.59
CA TYR A 51 0.98 6.17 -2.09
C TYR A 51 0.07 5.01 -1.71
N VAL A 52 -0.93 5.20 -0.85
CA VAL A 52 -1.78 4.11 -0.34
C VAL A 52 -2.48 3.37 -1.49
N ASN A 53 -3.08 4.10 -2.44
CA ASN A 53 -3.81 3.50 -3.56
C ASN A 53 -2.87 2.76 -4.51
N ILE A 54 -1.72 3.35 -4.82
CA ILE A 54 -0.72 2.75 -5.73
C ILE A 54 -0.15 1.49 -5.11
N LEU A 55 0.20 1.51 -3.82
CA LEU A 55 0.69 0.34 -3.10
C LEU A 55 -0.37 -0.76 -3.02
N GLY A 56 -1.63 -0.41 -2.75
CA GLY A 56 -2.73 -1.36 -2.75
C GLY A 56 -2.89 -2.06 -4.11
N MET A 57 -2.92 -1.29 -5.21
CA MET A 57 -3.01 -1.85 -6.55
C MET A 57 -1.82 -2.72 -6.91
N LEU A 58 -0.59 -2.29 -6.57
CA LEU A 58 0.61 -3.05 -6.88
C LEU A 58 0.65 -4.37 -6.11
N LEU A 59 0.29 -4.35 -4.82
CA LEU A 59 0.25 -5.55 -3.99
C LEU A 59 -0.80 -6.54 -4.51
N VAL A 60 -2.02 -6.07 -4.79
CA VAL A 60 -3.09 -6.94 -5.32
C VAL A 60 -2.76 -7.45 -6.72
N GLY A 61 -2.17 -6.62 -7.58
CA GLY A 61 -1.83 -6.98 -8.96
C GLY A 61 -0.66 -7.96 -9.10
N THR A 62 0.24 -8.00 -8.12
CA THR A 62 1.42 -8.90 -8.13
C THR A 62 1.22 -10.16 -7.30
N PHE A 63 0.20 -10.20 -6.44
CA PHE A 63 -0.02 -11.32 -5.55
C PHE A 63 -0.84 -12.43 -6.22
N SER A 64 -0.27 -13.63 -6.29
CA SER A 64 -0.93 -14.86 -6.75
C SER A 64 -1.10 -15.83 -5.59
N GLY A 65 -2.24 -15.77 -4.90
CA GLY A 65 -2.56 -16.67 -3.78
C GLY A 65 -3.74 -16.18 -2.93
N SER A 66 -3.94 -16.81 -1.78
CA SER A 66 -4.96 -16.44 -0.80
C SER A 66 -4.59 -15.13 -0.10
N LEU A 67 -5.41 -14.10 -0.24
CA LEU A 67 -5.16 -12.78 0.32
C LEU A 67 -6.06 -12.54 1.52
N LYS A 68 -5.46 -12.21 2.67
CA LYS A 68 -6.16 -11.71 3.84
C LYS A 68 -5.83 -10.23 4.07
N VAL A 69 -6.86 -9.40 4.14
CA VAL A 69 -6.75 -7.96 4.39
C VAL A 69 -7.50 -7.61 5.67
N ASP A 70 -6.78 -7.11 6.67
CA ASP A 70 -7.35 -6.60 7.91
C ASP A 70 -7.23 -5.07 7.94
N GLY A 71 -8.33 -4.39 8.26
CA GLY A 71 -8.39 -2.92 8.20
C GLY A 71 -9.35 -2.31 9.21
N ALA A 72 -9.32 -0.98 9.29
CA ALA A 72 -10.31 -0.22 10.04
C ALA A 72 -10.76 1.02 9.27
N ILE A 73 -12.07 1.24 9.22
CA ILE A 73 -12.68 2.44 8.65
C ILE A 73 -13.20 3.33 9.77
N LEU A 74 -12.82 4.60 9.72
CA LEU A 74 -13.34 5.63 10.60
C LEU A 74 -14.31 6.51 9.83
N SER A 75 -15.53 6.65 10.32
CA SER A 75 -16.56 7.48 9.68
C SER A 75 -17.29 8.35 10.71
N LYS A 76 -17.71 9.54 10.28
CA LYS A 76 -18.62 10.38 11.08
C LYS A 76 -20.06 9.89 11.00
N GLU A 77 -20.37 9.12 9.95
CA GLU A 77 -21.71 8.64 9.65
C GLU A 77 -21.81 7.13 9.79
N LYS A 78 -23.04 6.66 9.95
CA LYS A 78 -23.34 5.24 10.04
C LYS A 78 -23.33 4.65 8.63
N ILE A 79 -22.40 3.75 8.33
CA ILE A 79 -22.16 3.22 6.98
C ILE A 79 -22.29 1.69 6.91
N ASP A 80 -22.84 1.04 7.95
CA ASP A 80 -22.96 -0.43 8.04
C ASP A 80 -23.62 -1.03 6.78
N THR A 81 -24.75 -0.47 6.33
CA THR A 81 -25.48 -0.94 5.15
C THR A 81 -24.67 -0.83 3.86
N TYR A 82 -23.85 0.21 3.73
CA TYR A 82 -23.00 0.39 2.56
C TYR A 82 -21.87 -0.65 2.52
N LEU A 83 -21.26 -0.93 3.68
CA LEU A 83 -20.19 -1.94 3.80
C LEU A 83 -20.69 -3.35 3.46
N ASP A 84 -21.91 -3.68 3.91
CA ASP A 84 -22.57 -4.95 3.58
C ASP A 84 -22.85 -5.07 2.07
N THR A 85 -23.29 -3.98 1.44
CA THR A 85 -23.57 -3.94 -0.01
C THR A 85 -22.33 -4.21 -0.88
N ILE A 86 -21.14 -3.82 -0.41
CA ILE A 86 -19.87 -4.04 -1.12
C ILE A 86 -19.17 -5.34 -0.69
N GLY A 87 -19.84 -6.19 0.10
CA GLY A 87 -19.34 -7.51 0.50
C GLY A 87 -18.19 -7.45 1.51
N LEU A 88 -18.14 -6.45 2.38
CA LEU A 88 -17.13 -6.35 3.44
C LEU A 88 -17.70 -6.73 4.80
N ASP A 89 -17.14 -7.77 5.41
CA ASP A 89 -17.54 -8.24 6.73
C ASP A 89 -17.04 -7.32 7.86
N ILE A 90 -17.97 -6.87 8.70
CA ILE A 90 -17.68 -6.06 9.88
C ILE A 90 -17.41 -6.98 11.08
N VAL A 91 -16.13 -7.14 11.43
CA VAL A 91 -15.69 -7.94 12.59
C VAL A 91 -16.04 -7.24 13.91
N LYS A 92 -15.94 -5.91 13.95
CA LYS A 92 -16.26 -5.12 15.15
C LYS A 92 -16.63 -3.70 14.78
N SER A 93 -17.78 -3.22 15.24
CA SER A 93 -18.14 -1.80 15.15
C SER A 93 -18.22 -1.16 16.54
N GLY A 94 -17.97 0.14 16.61
CA GLY A 94 -18.12 0.91 17.84
C GLY A 94 -18.15 2.41 17.57
N LYS A 95 -18.77 3.17 18.47
CA LYS A 95 -18.81 4.63 18.40
C LYS A 95 -18.02 5.22 19.55
N LYS A 96 -17.05 6.08 19.27
CA LYS A 96 -16.26 6.79 20.29
C LYS A 96 -16.15 8.26 19.90
N LYS A 97 -16.56 9.16 20.81
CA LYS A 97 -16.53 10.62 20.60
C LYS A 97 -17.19 11.07 19.28
N GLY A 98 -18.32 10.46 18.92
CA GLY A 98 -19.06 10.81 17.70
C GLY A 98 -18.52 10.19 16.41
N ILE A 99 -17.41 9.45 16.45
CA ILE A 99 -16.82 8.77 15.29
C ILE A 99 -17.14 7.28 15.38
N PHE A 100 -17.66 6.71 14.31
CA PHE A 100 -17.83 5.27 14.13
C PHE A 100 -16.50 4.65 13.68
N ASN A 101 -16.15 3.53 14.29
CA ASN A 101 -14.95 2.75 13.98
C ASN A 101 -15.39 1.32 13.63
N TYR A 102 -15.12 0.92 12.39
CA TYR A 102 -15.44 -0.39 11.84
C TYR A 102 -14.15 -1.15 11.61
N LYS A 103 -13.93 -2.26 12.29
CA LYS A 103 -12.88 -3.22 11.96
C LYS A 103 -13.40 -4.19 10.92
N LEU A 104 -12.64 -4.34 9.84
CA LEU A 104 -12.98 -5.15 8.67
C LEU A 104 -11.93 -6.21 8.46
N THR A 105 -12.37 -7.38 8.01
CA THR A 105 -11.50 -8.43 7.53
C THR A 105 -12.06 -8.92 6.19
N TYR A 106 -11.20 -8.98 5.19
CA TYR A 106 -11.48 -9.61 3.90
C TYR A 106 -10.54 -10.79 3.74
N SER A 107 -11.04 -11.92 3.25
CA SER A 107 -10.24 -13.09 2.91
C SER A 107 -10.78 -13.68 1.62
N ASN A 108 -9.88 -13.97 0.68
CA ASN A 108 -10.21 -14.72 -0.53
C ASN A 108 -9.41 -16.03 -0.49
N ASP A 109 -10.13 -17.15 -0.43
CA ASP A 109 -9.58 -18.51 -0.53
C ASP A 109 -9.28 -18.88 -2.00
#